data_AF-Q5EZ42-F1
#
_entry.id   AF-Q5EZ42-F1
#
_cell.length_a   1.000
_cell.length_b   1.000
_cell.length_c   1.000
_cell.angle_alpha   90.00
_cell.angle_beta   90.00
_cell.angle_gamma   90.00
#
_symmetry.space_group_name_H-M   'P 1'
#
loop_
_entity.id
_entity.type
_entity.pdbx_description
1 polymer ?
#
loop_
_entity_poly.entity_id
_entity_poly.type
_entity_poly.pdbx_seq_one_letter_code
_entity_poly.pdbx_strand_id
1 'polypeptide(L)'
;GGWWYKPEYIFNELNINSAMTAPDHGETIDLAKNIGSTYEVGGYSYTGGGRRITRVEITTDGGKHWEVCKINQIEKPTDYGMYWCWIWWTYELNVADLVGCKEIWCRAWDEANNCQPNDPTWNLMGMGNNRVFRIKVHLDQIGNKHVFRFEHPTQPGQQEGGWMTKLRHNPDSAGFGRVLEQGQVSAPEEKAAPAANGTPAGGKLITMAEVRKHNKEEDVWIVVNNKVYDCTEYLDLHPGGADS
;
A
#
# COMPACT_ATOMS: atom_id res chain seq x y z
N GLY A 1 13.07 -10.88 31.75
CA GLY A 1 13.00 -10.73 30.28
C GLY A 1 12.82 -9.26 29.95
N GLY A 2 13.61 -8.74 29.02
CA GLY A 2 13.45 -7.37 28.52
C GLY A 2 12.19 -7.22 27.64
N TRP A 3 12.02 -6.04 27.03
CA TRP A 3 10.88 -5.71 26.18
C TRP A 3 10.56 -6.77 25.11
N TRP A 4 11.58 -7.35 24.47
CA TRP A 4 11.43 -8.32 23.36
C TRP A 4 10.93 -9.71 23.75
N TYR A 5 10.91 -10.04 25.03
CA TYR A 5 10.52 -11.37 25.51
C TYR A 5 9.16 -11.38 26.20
N LYS A 6 8.40 -10.27 26.08
CA LYS A 6 7.06 -10.14 26.61
C LYS A 6 6.05 -10.62 25.57
N PRO A 7 5.30 -11.71 25.81
CA PRO A 7 4.39 -12.28 24.82
C PRO A 7 3.25 -11.34 24.45
N GLU A 8 2.92 -10.36 25.29
CA GLU A 8 1.89 -9.35 25.04
C GLU A 8 2.22 -8.44 23.85
N TYR A 9 3.47 -8.39 23.39
CA TYR A 9 3.91 -7.57 22.25
C TYR A 9 4.05 -8.37 20.96
N ILE A 10 3.73 -9.68 20.99
CA ILE A 10 3.72 -10.51 19.78
C ILE A 10 2.55 -10.09 18.90
N PHE A 11 2.85 -9.75 17.65
CA PHE A 11 1.87 -9.32 16.67
C PHE A 11 1.30 -10.54 15.94
N ASN A 12 0.07 -10.94 16.28
CA ASN A 12 -0.62 -12.09 15.67
C ASN A 12 -1.70 -11.63 14.70
N GLU A 13 -2.73 -10.94 15.20
CA GLU A 13 -3.81 -10.42 14.37
C GLU A 13 -3.48 -9.02 13.84
N LEU A 14 -3.78 -8.78 12.56
CA LEU A 14 -3.71 -7.45 11.98
C LEU A 14 -4.72 -6.52 12.66
N ASN A 15 -4.30 -5.26 12.86
CA ASN A 15 -5.22 -4.19 13.19
C ASN A 15 -6.04 -3.78 11.96
N ILE A 16 -7.14 -3.06 12.19
CA ILE A 16 -7.93 -2.48 11.11
C ILE A 16 -7.12 -1.45 10.33
N ASN A 17 -7.20 -1.49 9.00
CA ASN A 17 -6.52 -0.57 8.11
C ASN A 17 -7.34 -0.26 6.85
N SER A 18 -7.07 0.89 6.24
CA SER A 18 -7.61 1.28 4.93
C SER A 18 -6.63 2.23 4.23
N ALA A 19 -6.63 2.18 2.90
CA ALA A 19 -5.83 3.06 2.06
C ALA A 19 -6.60 3.39 0.78
N MET A 20 -6.30 4.55 0.19
CA MET A 20 -6.83 4.97 -1.10
C MET A 20 -5.93 4.49 -2.23
N THR A 21 -6.55 3.99 -3.30
CA THR A 21 -5.91 3.64 -4.57
C THR A 21 -6.29 4.61 -5.69
N ALA A 22 -7.41 5.33 -5.54
CA ALA A 22 -7.80 6.41 -6.43
C ALA A 22 -8.17 7.64 -5.58
N PRO A 23 -7.63 8.83 -5.86
CA PRO A 23 -6.77 9.15 -7.00
C PRO A 23 -5.34 8.63 -6.89
N ASP A 24 -4.69 8.43 -8.04
CA ASP A 24 -3.28 8.03 -8.15
C ASP A 24 -2.34 9.16 -7.68
N HIS A 25 -1.13 8.79 -7.27
CA HIS A 25 -0.11 9.80 -6.97
C HIS A 25 0.26 10.58 -8.24
N GLY A 26 0.15 11.91 -8.17
CA GLY A 26 0.43 12.80 -9.29
C GLY A 26 -0.72 12.93 -10.27
N GLU A 27 -1.84 12.20 -10.08
CA GLU A 27 -3.03 12.35 -10.90
C GLU A 27 -3.55 13.80 -10.85
N THR A 28 -4.06 14.28 -11.98
CA THR A 28 -4.60 15.64 -12.10
C THR A 28 -6.02 15.65 -12.63
N ILE A 29 -6.88 16.49 -12.03
CA ILE A 29 -8.23 16.79 -12.52
C ILE A 29 -8.28 18.25 -12.96
N ASP A 30 -8.64 18.50 -14.23
CA ASP A 30 -8.85 19.85 -14.77
C ASP A 30 -10.06 20.51 -14.09
N LEU A 31 -9.83 21.61 -13.38
CA LEU A 31 -10.84 22.30 -12.58
C LEU A 31 -11.99 22.80 -13.44
N ALA A 32 -11.68 23.57 -14.50
CA ALA A 32 -12.70 24.23 -15.31
C ALA A 32 -13.57 23.23 -16.06
N LYS A 33 -12.98 22.11 -16.50
CA LYS A 33 -13.71 21.05 -17.21
C LYS A 33 -14.60 20.21 -16.30
N ASN A 34 -14.18 19.97 -15.06
CA ASN A 34 -14.79 18.96 -14.19
C ASN A 34 -15.49 19.52 -12.95
N ILE A 35 -15.54 20.85 -12.75
CA ILE A 35 -16.14 21.43 -11.52
C ILE A 35 -17.58 20.98 -11.23
N GLY A 36 -18.36 20.71 -12.28
CA GLY A 36 -19.74 20.24 -12.19
C GLY A 36 -19.90 18.71 -12.23
N SER A 37 -18.79 17.95 -12.24
CA SER A 37 -18.82 16.49 -12.27
C SER A 37 -18.39 15.87 -10.94
N THR A 38 -18.55 14.56 -10.85
CA THR A 38 -18.03 13.75 -9.74
C THR A 38 -16.73 13.05 -10.14
N TYR A 39 -15.98 12.60 -9.14
CA TYR A 39 -14.79 11.78 -9.24
C TYR A 39 -14.96 10.57 -8.31
N GLU A 40 -14.71 9.37 -8.82
CA GLU A 40 -14.79 8.15 -8.00
C GLU A 40 -13.50 7.95 -7.21
N VAL A 41 -13.55 8.31 -5.91
CA VAL A 41 -12.50 7.98 -4.95
C VAL A 41 -12.64 6.51 -4.60
N GLY A 42 -11.53 5.79 -4.49
CA GLY A 42 -11.56 4.36 -4.23
C GLY A 42 -10.37 3.85 -3.45
N GLY A 43 -10.52 2.69 -2.86
CA GLY A 43 -9.48 2.06 -2.08
C GLY A 43 -9.86 0.68 -1.57
N TYR A 44 -9.03 0.15 -0.68
CA TYR A 44 -9.28 -1.11 0.01
C TYR A 44 -9.27 -0.93 1.53
N SER A 45 -9.81 -1.91 2.24
CA SER A 45 -9.76 -1.99 3.71
C SER A 45 -9.63 -3.44 4.15
N TYR A 46 -8.98 -3.67 5.29
CA TYR A 46 -8.85 -5.00 5.90
C TYR A 46 -8.76 -4.88 7.43
N THR A 47 -9.00 -5.99 8.12
CA THR A 47 -8.78 -6.16 9.56
C THR A 47 -8.36 -7.60 9.83
N GLY A 48 -7.69 -7.87 10.94
CA GLY A 48 -7.28 -9.22 11.33
C GLY A 48 -8.38 -10.01 12.04
N GLY A 49 -8.04 -11.24 12.43
CA GLY A 49 -8.90 -12.09 13.28
C GLY A 49 -10.21 -12.52 12.63
N GLY A 50 -10.33 -12.46 11.31
CA GLY A 50 -11.53 -12.85 10.57
C GLY A 50 -12.69 -11.85 10.70
N ARG A 51 -12.43 -10.66 11.24
CA ARG A 51 -13.47 -9.67 11.51
C ARG A 51 -13.99 -9.05 10.22
N ARG A 52 -15.28 -8.74 10.20
CA ARG A 52 -15.89 -8.02 9.08
C ARG A 52 -15.59 -6.52 9.13
N ILE A 53 -15.22 -5.93 7.99
CA ILE A 53 -15.29 -4.47 7.79
C ILE A 53 -16.75 -4.07 7.61
N THR A 54 -17.27 -3.22 8.50
CA THR A 54 -18.68 -2.81 8.50
C THR A 54 -18.91 -1.43 7.92
N ARG A 55 -17.90 -0.56 7.91
CA ARG A 55 -18.02 0.81 7.41
C ARG A 55 -16.67 1.33 6.93
N VAL A 56 -16.67 2.06 5.83
CA VAL A 56 -15.55 2.88 5.38
C VAL A 56 -16.06 4.30 5.19
N GLU A 57 -15.29 5.27 5.61
CA GLU A 57 -15.66 6.69 5.57
C GLU A 57 -14.54 7.50 4.95
N ILE A 58 -14.91 8.57 4.25
CA ILE A 58 -13.97 9.61 3.82
C ILE A 58 -14.34 10.98 4.38
N THR A 59 -13.37 11.88 4.36
CA THR A 59 -13.56 13.29 4.72
C THR A 59 -12.70 14.17 3.81
N THR A 60 -13.20 15.36 3.51
CA THR A 60 -12.50 16.40 2.74
C THR A 60 -12.26 17.68 3.56
N ASP A 61 -12.67 17.69 4.83
CA ASP A 61 -12.64 18.87 5.71
C ASP A 61 -11.78 18.69 6.97
N GLY A 62 -10.86 17.72 6.93
CA GLY A 62 -9.96 17.41 8.04
C GLY A 62 -10.63 16.63 9.17
N GLY A 63 -11.64 15.82 8.85
CA GLY A 63 -12.30 14.91 9.79
C GLY A 63 -13.37 15.55 10.66
N LYS A 64 -13.91 16.71 10.27
CA LYS A 64 -15.06 17.31 10.96
C LYS A 64 -16.35 16.63 10.55
N HIS A 65 -16.50 16.36 9.25
CA HIS A 65 -17.61 15.58 8.70
C HIS A 65 -17.06 14.37 7.94
N TRP A 66 -17.83 13.27 7.98
CA TRP A 66 -17.46 11.99 7.40
C TRP A 66 -18.61 11.46 6.56
N GLU A 67 -18.28 11.03 5.35
CA GLU A 67 -19.21 10.49 4.38
C GLU A 67 -18.98 9.00 4.22
N VAL A 68 -20.06 8.21 4.16
CA VAL A 68 -19.98 6.75 4.12
C VAL A 68 -19.75 6.27 2.69
N CYS A 69 -18.74 5.43 2.50
CA CYS A 69 -18.40 4.82 1.22
C CYS A 69 -19.29 3.62 0.89
N LYS A 70 -19.40 3.31 -0.40
CA LYS A 70 -19.99 2.07 -0.88
C LYS A 70 -18.97 0.94 -0.77
N ILE A 71 -19.27 -0.07 0.05
CA ILE A 71 -18.44 -1.28 0.20
C ILE A 71 -18.77 -2.28 -0.91
N ASN A 72 -17.73 -2.81 -1.56
CA ASN A 72 -17.78 -3.94 -2.46
C ASN A 72 -17.06 -5.14 -1.82
N GLN A 73 -17.86 -6.00 -1.17
CA GLN A 73 -17.37 -7.21 -0.51
C GLN A 73 -17.61 -8.42 -1.40
N ILE A 74 -16.53 -8.94 -1.98
CA ILE A 74 -16.57 -10.09 -2.91
C ILE A 74 -16.58 -11.41 -2.12
N GLU A 75 -15.79 -11.49 -1.06
CA GLU A 75 -15.71 -12.66 -0.19
C GLU A 75 -17.04 -12.91 0.54
N LYS A 76 -17.46 -14.18 0.57
CA LYS A 76 -18.54 -14.65 1.44
C LYS A 76 -17.95 -15.13 2.75
N PRO A 77 -18.65 -14.96 3.89
CA PRO A 77 -18.15 -15.46 5.15
C PRO A 77 -17.93 -16.97 5.11
N THR A 78 -16.98 -17.45 5.90
CA THR A 78 -16.85 -18.89 6.20
C THR A 78 -18.09 -19.41 6.94
N ASP A 79 -18.18 -20.73 7.14
CA ASP A 79 -19.26 -21.35 7.94
C ASP A 79 -19.35 -20.80 9.38
N TYR A 80 -18.28 -20.19 9.89
CA TYR A 80 -18.21 -19.56 11.21
C TYR A 80 -18.41 -18.03 11.17
N GLY A 81 -18.80 -17.46 10.02
CA GLY A 81 -19.03 -16.02 9.88
C GLY A 81 -17.76 -15.19 9.68
N MET A 82 -16.62 -15.81 9.34
CA MET A 82 -15.32 -15.13 9.28
C MET A 82 -15.01 -14.58 7.88
N TYR A 83 -14.30 -13.45 7.83
CA TYR A 83 -13.85 -12.77 6.62
C TYR A 83 -12.34 -12.59 6.62
N TRP A 84 -11.65 -13.20 5.65
CA TRP A 84 -10.20 -13.25 5.59
C TRP A 84 -9.61 -12.38 4.48
N CYS A 85 -10.44 -11.96 3.52
CA CYS A 85 -10.03 -11.09 2.43
C CYS A 85 -10.33 -9.62 2.75
N TRP A 86 -9.51 -8.74 2.16
CA TRP A 86 -9.82 -7.33 2.08
C TRP A 86 -11.16 -7.07 1.36
N ILE A 87 -11.67 -5.86 1.51
CA ILE A 87 -12.79 -5.34 0.73
C ILE A 87 -12.35 -4.15 -0.10
N TRP A 88 -13.03 -3.94 -1.22
CA TRP A 88 -12.91 -2.71 -1.99
C TRP A 88 -14.01 -1.74 -1.58
N TRP A 89 -13.76 -0.45 -1.75
CA TRP A 89 -14.76 0.58 -1.49
C TRP A 89 -14.61 1.73 -2.48
N THR A 90 -15.73 2.41 -2.77
CA THR A 90 -15.75 3.61 -3.61
C THR A 90 -16.63 4.71 -2.99
N TYR A 91 -16.37 5.95 -3.38
CA TYR A 91 -17.17 7.12 -3.04
C TYR A 91 -17.19 8.12 -4.20
N GLU A 92 -18.38 8.58 -4.58
CA GLU A 92 -18.56 9.59 -5.61
C GLU A 92 -18.36 10.99 -5.01
N LEU A 93 -17.17 11.55 -5.17
CA LEU A 93 -16.80 12.87 -4.67
C LEU A 93 -17.18 13.96 -5.68
N ASN A 94 -17.90 15.01 -5.27
CA ASN A 94 -18.08 16.17 -6.14
C ASN A 94 -16.75 16.90 -6.29
N VAL A 95 -16.33 17.18 -7.53
CA VAL A 95 -15.08 17.91 -7.79
C VAL A 95 -15.13 19.32 -7.19
N ALA A 96 -16.32 19.91 -7.06
CA ALA A 96 -16.53 21.17 -6.35
C ALA A 96 -16.08 21.13 -4.88
N ASP A 97 -16.21 19.99 -4.20
CA ASP A 97 -15.83 19.84 -2.78
C ASP A 97 -14.30 19.83 -2.60
N LEU A 98 -13.54 19.70 -3.70
CA LEU A 98 -12.08 19.84 -3.68
C LEU A 98 -11.64 21.32 -3.60
N VAL A 99 -12.52 22.27 -3.88
CA VAL A 99 -12.18 23.70 -3.77
C VAL A 99 -11.95 24.07 -2.31
N GLY A 100 -10.69 24.33 -1.95
CA GLY A 100 -10.29 24.59 -0.57
C GLY A 100 -10.03 23.34 0.27
N CYS A 101 -10.29 22.15 -0.28
CA CYS A 101 -9.87 20.88 0.31
C CYS A 101 -8.34 20.80 0.32
N LYS A 102 -7.75 20.48 1.48
CA LYS A 102 -6.30 20.31 1.62
C LYS A 102 -5.89 18.84 1.54
N GLU A 103 -6.76 17.97 2.04
CA GLU A 103 -6.50 16.55 2.19
C GLU A 103 -7.81 15.78 2.08
N ILE A 104 -7.77 14.66 1.35
CA ILE A 104 -8.80 13.62 1.42
C ILE A 104 -8.29 12.59 2.41
N TRP A 105 -9.13 12.20 3.38
CA TRP A 105 -8.78 11.12 4.31
C TRP A 105 -9.73 9.94 4.11
N CYS A 106 -9.26 8.73 4.41
CA CYS A 106 -10.11 7.56 4.56
C CYS A 106 -9.84 6.82 5.87
N ARG A 107 -10.89 6.19 6.42
CA ARG A 107 -10.79 5.29 7.57
C ARG A 107 -11.84 4.18 7.49
N ALA A 108 -11.54 3.05 8.10
CA ALA A 108 -12.47 1.92 8.23
C ALA A 108 -12.88 1.66 9.69
N TRP A 109 -14.00 0.95 9.82
CA TRP A 109 -14.53 0.38 11.06
C TRP A 109 -14.82 -1.11 10.87
N ASP A 110 -14.47 -1.93 11.86
CA ASP A 110 -14.81 -3.35 11.90
C ASP A 110 -16.03 -3.63 12.79
N GLU A 111 -16.50 -4.88 12.77
CA GLU A 111 -17.67 -5.30 13.54
C GLU A 111 -17.50 -5.23 15.06
N ALA A 112 -16.26 -5.16 15.55
CA ALA A 112 -15.97 -4.90 16.96
C ALA A 112 -15.97 -3.39 17.27
N ASN A 113 -16.33 -2.54 16.31
CA ASN A 113 -16.27 -1.07 16.36
C ASN A 113 -14.86 -0.52 16.58
N ASN A 114 -13.82 -1.25 16.18
CA ASN A 114 -12.47 -0.68 16.13
C ASN A 114 -12.37 0.29 14.94
N CYS A 115 -11.78 1.46 15.19
CA CYS A 115 -11.53 2.48 14.18
C CYS A 115 -10.04 2.81 14.11
N GLN A 116 -9.56 3.20 12.93
CA GLN A 116 -8.22 3.73 12.76
C GLN A 116 -8.00 5.03 13.57
N PRO A 117 -6.81 5.23 14.17
CA PRO A 117 -6.48 6.47 14.88
C PRO A 117 -6.17 7.61 13.89
N ASN A 118 -6.48 8.84 14.27
CA ASN A 118 -6.17 10.02 13.44
C ASN A 118 -4.66 10.27 13.35
N ASP A 119 -3.93 10.04 14.43
CA ASP A 119 -2.50 10.28 14.55
C ASP A 119 -1.71 8.96 14.57
N PRO A 120 -0.46 8.93 14.08
CA PRO A 120 0.34 7.72 14.06
C PRO A 120 0.75 7.26 15.46
N THR A 121 0.55 5.98 15.73
CA THR A 121 1.17 5.29 16.88
C THR A 121 2.55 4.79 16.47
N TRP A 122 3.59 5.62 16.70
CA TRP A 122 4.96 5.23 16.37
C TRP A 122 5.47 4.10 17.27
N ASN A 123 6.20 3.16 16.69
CA ASN A 123 6.97 2.16 17.41
C ASN A 123 8.30 1.91 16.71
N LEU A 124 9.25 1.31 17.43
CA LEU A 124 10.62 1.09 16.98
C LEU A 124 10.73 0.32 15.66
N MET A 125 9.82 -0.63 15.43
CA MET A 125 9.84 -1.48 14.23
C MET A 125 9.07 -0.86 13.04
N GLY A 126 8.36 0.25 13.25
CA GLY A 126 7.47 0.83 12.24
C GLY A 126 6.29 -0.08 11.84
N MET A 127 6.02 -1.16 12.59
CA MET A 127 5.01 -2.16 12.27
C MET A 127 3.61 -1.72 12.70
N GLY A 128 2.57 -2.27 12.08
CA GLY A 128 1.18 -2.03 12.49
C GLY A 128 0.72 -0.57 12.31
N ASN A 129 1.35 0.19 11.40
CA ASN A 129 0.90 1.55 11.10
C ASN A 129 -0.48 1.52 10.44
N ASN A 130 -1.49 1.99 11.16
CA ASN A 130 -2.87 2.02 10.69
C ASN A 130 -3.55 3.37 10.87
N ARG A 131 -2.79 4.47 10.96
CA ARG A 131 -3.41 5.80 11.03
C ARG A 131 -4.30 6.03 9.80
N VAL A 132 -5.29 6.90 9.96
CA VAL A 132 -6.09 7.45 8.87
C VAL A 132 -5.18 7.81 7.69
N PHE A 133 -5.46 7.21 6.52
CA PHE A 133 -4.69 7.42 5.31
C PHE A 133 -5.09 8.75 4.67
N ARG A 134 -4.10 9.53 4.21
CA ARG A 134 -4.32 10.92 3.77
C ARG A 134 -3.63 11.19 2.45
N ILE A 135 -4.41 11.61 1.45
CA ILE A 135 -3.91 12.15 0.19
C ILE A 135 -3.97 13.67 0.27
N LYS A 136 -2.88 14.36 -0.04
CA LYS A 136 -2.89 15.82 -0.19
C LYS A 136 -3.47 16.23 -1.52
N VAL A 137 -4.25 17.30 -1.49
CA VAL A 137 -4.82 17.95 -2.67
C VAL A 137 -4.10 19.28 -2.86
N HIS A 138 -3.54 19.47 -4.05
CA HIS A 138 -2.88 20.70 -4.47
C HIS A 138 -3.69 21.38 -5.56
N LEU A 139 -3.80 22.70 -5.50
CA LEU A 139 -4.31 23.50 -6.62
C LEU A 139 -3.12 24.05 -7.40
N ASP A 140 -2.78 23.37 -8.48
CA ASP A 140 -1.63 23.72 -9.32
C ASP A 140 -2.07 24.38 -10.62
N GLN A 141 -1.11 25.02 -11.30
CA GLN A 141 -1.29 25.58 -12.63
C GLN A 141 -0.37 24.86 -13.63
N ILE A 142 -0.97 24.22 -14.63
CA ILE A 142 -0.25 23.57 -15.74
C ILE A 142 -0.58 24.35 -17.02
N GLY A 143 0.36 25.18 -17.47
CA GLY A 143 0.14 26.14 -18.56
C GLY A 143 -0.93 27.16 -18.19
N ASN A 144 -2.03 27.20 -18.96
CA ASN A 144 -3.17 28.11 -18.70
C ASN A 144 -4.34 27.43 -17.96
N LYS A 145 -4.13 26.23 -17.42
CA LYS A 145 -5.17 25.45 -16.74
C LYS A 145 -4.88 25.33 -15.27
N HIS A 146 -5.92 25.46 -14.45
CA HIS A 146 -5.89 25.08 -13.05
C HIS A 146 -6.31 23.62 -12.91
N VAL A 147 -5.53 22.86 -12.14
CA VAL A 147 -5.77 21.45 -11.90
C VAL A 147 -5.70 21.15 -10.41
N PHE A 148 -6.53 20.23 -9.94
CA PHE A 148 -6.27 19.55 -8.68
C PHE A 148 -5.22 18.47 -8.94
N ARG A 149 -4.11 18.47 -8.20
CA ARG A 149 -3.12 17.39 -8.20
C ARG A 149 -3.15 16.65 -6.87
N PHE A 150 -3.11 15.32 -6.93
CA PHE A 150 -3.13 14.47 -5.75
C PHE A 150 -1.73 13.97 -5.38
N GLU A 151 -1.39 13.97 -4.09
CA GLU A 151 -0.10 13.52 -3.59
C GLU A 151 -0.32 12.51 -2.45
N HIS A 152 0.03 11.25 -2.68
CA HIS A 152 0.06 10.21 -1.65
C HIS A 152 1.12 10.48 -0.57
N PRO A 153 1.06 9.84 0.61
CA PRO A 153 2.04 10.08 1.68
C PRO A 153 3.48 9.75 1.30
N THR A 154 3.68 8.60 0.66
CA THR A 154 4.97 8.06 0.22
C THR A 154 4.79 7.36 -1.12
N GLN A 155 5.90 7.10 -1.82
CA GLN A 155 5.94 6.21 -2.96
C GLN A 155 6.50 4.83 -2.55
N PRO A 156 6.18 3.75 -3.28
CA PRO A 156 6.64 2.41 -2.94
C PRO A 156 8.12 2.20 -3.27
N GLY A 157 8.81 1.42 -2.45
CA GLY A 157 10.21 1.05 -2.66
C GLY A 157 11.15 2.26 -2.53
N GLN A 158 12.05 2.41 -3.50
CA GLN A 158 13.06 3.48 -3.54
C GLN A 158 12.62 4.70 -4.36
N GLN A 159 11.34 4.78 -4.73
CA GLN A 159 10.82 5.91 -5.49
C GLN A 159 10.74 7.16 -4.60
N GLU A 160 11.15 8.29 -5.15
CA GLU A 160 11.03 9.58 -4.49
C GLU A 160 9.63 10.18 -4.65
N GLY A 161 9.26 11.04 -3.70
CA GLY A 161 8.00 11.76 -3.72
C GLY A 161 7.06 11.36 -2.59
N GLY A 162 5.89 11.97 -2.60
CA GLY A 162 4.93 11.89 -1.50
C GLY A 162 5.14 13.00 -0.48
N TRP A 163 4.05 13.43 0.15
CA TRP A 163 4.11 14.62 0.97
C TRP A 163 4.86 14.42 2.30
N MET A 164 5.11 13.16 2.71
CA MET A 164 5.91 12.84 3.90
C MET A 164 7.42 12.80 3.64
N THR A 165 7.88 12.79 2.37
CA THR A 165 9.31 12.70 2.04
C THR A 165 10.00 14.05 1.90
N LYS A 166 9.24 15.15 1.89
CA LYS A 166 9.80 16.50 1.97
C LYS A 166 10.47 16.66 3.34
N LEU A 167 11.80 16.52 3.36
CA LEU A 167 12.65 16.73 4.51
C LEU A 167 12.23 18.03 5.20
N ARG A 168 11.57 17.92 6.37
CA ARG A 168 11.87 18.89 7.42
C ARG A 168 13.38 18.81 7.63
N HIS A 169 14.05 19.93 7.90
CA HIS A 169 15.46 19.97 8.32
C HIS A 169 15.63 19.22 9.66
N ASN A 170 15.31 17.94 9.67
CA ASN A 170 15.48 17.04 10.78
C ASN A 170 16.95 16.63 10.73
N PRO A 171 17.67 16.68 11.87
CA PRO A 171 19.01 16.14 11.94
C PRO A 171 18.98 14.67 11.52
N ASP A 172 20.07 14.21 10.90
CA ASP A 172 20.25 12.82 10.48
C ASP A 172 19.77 11.86 11.57
N SER A 173 18.76 11.06 11.25
CA SER A 173 18.13 10.21 12.25
C SER A 173 19.17 9.26 12.85
N ALA A 174 19.28 9.25 14.17
CA ALA A 174 20.23 8.42 14.91
C ALA A 174 19.92 6.91 14.87
N GLY A 175 18.95 6.46 14.07
CA GLY A 175 18.37 5.12 14.18
C GLY A 175 18.69 4.14 13.04
N PHE A 176 19.06 4.61 11.84
CA PHE A 176 19.33 3.70 10.70
C PHE A 176 20.53 4.10 9.84
N GLY A 177 20.87 5.39 9.74
CA GLY A 177 22.00 5.83 8.91
C GLY A 177 23.37 5.36 9.42
N ARG A 178 23.57 5.28 10.74
CA ARG A 178 24.86 4.90 11.34
C ARG A 178 25.20 3.41 11.26
N VAL A 179 24.21 2.53 11.11
CA VAL A 179 24.46 1.09 10.93
C VAL A 179 25.01 0.80 9.53
N LEU A 180 24.65 1.63 8.54
CA LEU A 180 25.19 1.53 7.19
C LEU A 180 26.65 1.99 7.09
N GLU A 181 27.11 2.92 7.94
CA GLU A 181 28.50 3.37 7.96
C GLU A 181 29.47 2.32 8.54
N GLN A 182 29.04 1.49 9.50
CA GLN A 182 29.91 0.46 10.11
C GLN A 182 29.93 -0.87 9.33
N GLY A 183 29.25 -0.94 8.19
CA GLY A 183 29.17 -2.11 7.31
C GLY A 183 29.70 -1.89 5.90
N GLN A 184 30.49 -0.83 5.65
CA GLN A 184 31.16 -0.62 4.35
C GLN A 184 32.29 -1.64 4.12
N VAL A 185 31.91 -2.90 3.91
CA VAL A 185 32.48 -3.70 2.84
C VAL A 185 31.58 -3.45 1.65
N SER A 186 32.14 -2.79 0.63
CA SER A 186 31.49 -2.46 -0.63
C SER A 186 30.99 -3.74 -1.32
N ALA A 187 29.73 -4.10 -1.07
CA ALA A 187 28.97 -4.93 -1.99
C ALA A 187 28.64 -4.07 -3.23
N PRO A 188 28.75 -4.59 -4.47
CA PRO A 188 28.40 -3.83 -5.66
C PRO A 188 26.96 -3.35 -5.58
N GLU A 189 26.70 -2.10 -5.99
CA GLU A 189 25.35 -1.59 -6.21
C GLU A 189 24.64 -2.44 -7.26
N GLU A 190 23.87 -3.42 -6.81
CA GLU A 190 22.97 -4.15 -7.70
C GLU A 190 21.69 -3.32 -7.86
N LYS A 191 21.58 -2.67 -9.01
CA LYS A 191 20.33 -2.04 -9.44
C LYS A 191 19.24 -3.11 -9.44
N ALA A 192 18.20 -2.92 -8.64
CA ALA A 192 16.97 -3.68 -8.80
C ALA A 192 16.52 -3.58 -10.27
N ALA A 193 16.29 -4.75 -10.89
CA ALA A 193 15.97 -4.83 -12.30
C ALA A 193 14.75 -3.94 -12.63
N PRO A 194 14.80 -3.12 -13.70
CA PRO A 194 13.60 -2.44 -14.17
C PRO A 194 12.55 -3.49 -14.56
N ALA A 195 11.27 -3.19 -14.31
CA ALA A 195 10.17 -3.98 -14.83
C ALA A 195 10.29 -4.05 -16.36
N ALA A 196 10.73 -5.19 -16.89
CA ALA A 196 11.00 -5.36 -18.31
C ALA A 196 9.68 -5.50 -19.08
N ASN A 197 9.14 -4.36 -19.52
CA ASN A 197 8.34 -4.30 -20.75
C ASN A 197 9.31 -4.48 -21.94
N GLY A 198 9.55 -5.75 -22.28
CA GLY A 198 10.38 -6.11 -23.43
C GLY A 198 10.44 -7.63 -23.59
N THR A 199 10.06 -8.11 -24.76
CA THR A 199 10.27 -9.50 -25.18
C THR A 199 11.77 -9.71 -25.38
N PRO A 200 12.45 -10.61 -24.65
CA PRO A 200 13.86 -10.88 -24.89
C PRO A 200 14.01 -11.67 -26.19
N ALA A 201 14.64 -11.07 -27.19
CA ALA A 201 15.12 -11.78 -28.36
C ALA A 201 16.28 -12.70 -27.91
N GLY A 202 16.09 -14.02 -27.99
CA GLY A 202 17.14 -15.02 -27.77
C GLY A 202 16.89 -16.07 -26.67
N GLY A 203 15.72 -16.10 -26.03
CA GLY A 203 15.40 -17.10 -25.00
C GLY A 203 15.22 -18.51 -25.58
N LYS A 204 15.80 -19.52 -24.92
CA LYS A 204 15.51 -20.94 -25.20
C LYS A 204 14.02 -21.19 -24.95
N LEU A 205 13.32 -21.74 -25.95
CA LEU A 205 11.93 -22.17 -25.80
C LEU A 205 11.87 -23.38 -24.86
N ILE A 206 11.29 -23.18 -23.68
CA ILE A 206 11.05 -24.22 -22.68
C ILE A 206 9.60 -24.69 -22.83
N THR A 207 9.39 -25.99 -23.00
CA THR A 207 8.04 -26.55 -23.12
C THR A 207 7.43 -26.80 -21.74
N MET A 208 6.10 -26.82 -21.63
CA MET A 208 5.43 -27.21 -20.39
C MET A 208 5.76 -28.65 -19.95
N ALA A 209 6.14 -29.53 -20.89
CA ALA A 209 6.61 -30.87 -20.56
C ALA A 209 7.98 -30.85 -19.84
N GLU A 210 8.82 -29.86 -20.15
CA GLU A 210 10.08 -29.65 -19.45
C GLU A 210 9.85 -29.04 -18.07
N VAL A 211 9.03 -27.98 -17.98
CA VAL A 211 8.69 -27.34 -16.69
C VAL A 211 8.12 -28.34 -15.69
N ARG A 212 7.28 -29.28 -16.15
CA ARG A 212 6.70 -30.34 -15.29
C ARG A 212 7.72 -31.28 -14.64
N LYS A 213 8.97 -31.31 -15.11
CA LYS A 213 10.03 -32.12 -14.49
C LYS A 213 10.61 -31.46 -13.23
N HIS A 214 10.45 -30.14 -13.11
CA HIS A 214 10.94 -29.31 -12.02
C HIS A 214 9.81 -29.11 -11.00
N ASN A 215 9.56 -30.15 -10.20
CA ASN A 215 8.42 -30.22 -9.27
C ASN A 215 8.81 -30.71 -7.86
N LYS A 216 10.05 -30.46 -7.44
CA LYS A 216 10.58 -30.84 -6.14
C LYS A 216 10.86 -29.61 -5.30
N GLU A 217 11.00 -29.80 -3.98
CA GLU A 217 11.23 -28.72 -3.02
C GLU A 217 12.54 -27.97 -3.31
N GLU A 218 13.55 -28.67 -3.80
CA GLU A 218 14.86 -28.13 -4.16
C GLU A 218 15.03 -27.88 -5.67
N ASP A 219 13.92 -27.89 -6.43
CA ASP A 219 13.90 -27.71 -7.88
C ASP A 219 12.56 -27.10 -8.33
N VAL A 220 12.44 -25.78 -8.14
CA VAL A 220 11.18 -25.05 -8.25
C VAL A 220 11.21 -24.07 -9.41
N TRP A 221 10.46 -24.42 -10.45
CA TRP A 221 10.27 -23.55 -11.62
C TRP A 221 8.84 -23.02 -11.65
N ILE A 222 8.68 -21.72 -11.88
CA ILE A 222 7.37 -21.07 -12.02
C ILE A 222 7.19 -20.49 -13.42
N VAL A 223 5.94 -20.39 -13.86
CA VAL A 223 5.58 -19.78 -15.14
C VAL A 223 4.78 -18.52 -14.89
N VAL A 224 5.33 -17.37 -15.26
CA VAL A 224 4.66 -16.06 -15.13
C VAL A 224 4.69 -15.37 -16.50
N ASN A 225 3.53 -14.98 -17.01
CA ASN A 225 3.39 -14.27 -18.29
C ASN A 225 4.12 -14.97 -19.47
N ASN A 226 3.94 -16.28 -19.61
CA ASN A 226 4.59 -17.13 -20.64
C ASN A 226 6.13 -17.14 -20.60
N LYS A 227 6.73 -16.79 -19.46
CA LYS A 227 8.16 -16.92 -19.19
C LYS A 227 8.35 -17.93 -18.06
N VAL A 228 9.37 -18.77 -18.19
CA VAL A 228 9.76 -19.75 -17.16
C VAL A 228 10.86 -19.14 -16.33
N TYR A 229 10.71 -19.20 -15.01
CA TYR A 229 11.68 -18.72 -14.03
C TYR A 229 12.10 -19.90 -13.16
N ASP A 230 13.42 -20.12 -13.04
CA ASP A 230 13.98 -20.99 -12.03
C ASP A 230 14.08 -20.18 -10.73
N CYS A 231 13.32 -20.59 -9.71
CA CYS A 231 13.26 -19.91 -8.42
C CYS A 231 13.99 -20.70 -7.32
N THR A 232 14.75 -21.74 -7.68
CA THR A 232 15.39 -22.64 -6.72
C THR A 232 16.29 -21.90 -5.73
N GLU A 233 17.17 -21.03 -6.22
CA GLU A 233 18.04 -20.21 -5.34
C GLU A 233 17.29 -19.11 -4.56
N TYR A 234 16.08 -18.74 -5.03
CA TYR A 234 15.28 -17.70 -4.38
C TYR A 234 14.52 -18.22 -3.15
N LEU A 235 14.31 -19.53 -3.02
CA LEU A 235 13.61 -20.12 -1.87
C LEU A 235 14.30 -19.78 -0.56
N ASP A 236 15.64 -19.91 -0.51
CA ASP A 236 16.45 -19.58 0.67
C ASP A 236 16.47 -18.07 0.98
N LEU A 237 16.18 -17.25 -0.02
CA LEU A 237 16.14 -15.78 0.08
C LEU A 237 14.72 -15.25 0.28
N HIS A 238 13.71 -16.13 0.28
CA HIS A 238 12.32 -15.73 0.41
C HIS A 238 12.08 -15.21 1.84
N PRO A 239 11.51 -14.00 2.03
CA PRO A 239 11.34 -13.37 3.36
C PRO A 239 10.52 -14.18 4.37
N GLY A 240 9.74 -15.16 3.90
CA GLY A 240 8.95 -16.06 4.74
C GLY A 240 9.64 -17.40 5.09
N GLY A 241 10.84 -17.66 4.56
CA GLY A 241 11.53 -18.95 4.71
C GLY A 241 10.94 -20.07 3.84
N ALA A 242 11.57 -21.25 3.89
CA ALA A 242 11.19 -22.42 3.08
C ALA A 242 9.83 -23.05 3.48
N ASP A 243 9.33 -22.76 4.67
CA ASP A 243 8.06 -23.28 5.22
C ASP A 243 6.82 -22.40 4.88
N SER A 244 6.97 -21.39 4.02
CA SER A 244 5.89 -20.46 3.63
C SER A 244 4.89 -21.01 2.61
#